data_AF-A0A9J7XH24-F1
#
_entry.id   AF-A0A9J7XH24-F1
#
_cell.length_a   1.000
_cell.length_b   1.000
_cell.length_c   1.000
_cell.angle_alpha   90.00
_cell.angle_beta   90.00
_cell.angle_gamma   90.00
#
_symmetry.space_group_name_H-M   'P 1'
#
loop_
_entity.id
_entity.type
_entity.pdbx_description
1 polymer ?
#
loop_
_entity_poly.entity_id
_entity_poly.type
_entity_poly.pdbx_seq_one_letter_code
_entity_poly.pdbx_strand_id
1 'polypeptide(L)'
;MSLMNSQDNSFAPRKRIQKCAGIPRSFLVEVDDPDRKGVMMDSSGKYVIPVMDAEAYAIVKKEKPPFSPQHEPSSPSSSSSDPVPAALLCRICKDLLTDAVMIPCCSTSSCDE
;
A
#
# COMPACT_ATOMS: atom_id res chain seq x y z
N MET A 1 8.79 14.42 56.67
CA MET A 1 7.44 14.29 56.09
C MET A 1 7.48 14.79 54.65
N SER A 2 6.92 14.01 53.74
CA SER A 2 7.09 14.07 52.28
C SER A 2 6.62 15.38 51.65
N LEU A 3 7.42 15.88 50.69
CA LEU A 3 7.01 16.88 49.71
C LEU A 3 6.07 16.21 48.70
N MET A 4 4.82 16.70 48.62
CA MET A 4 3.84 16.30 47.62
C MET A 4 4.10 17.11 46.34
N ASN A 5 4.87 16.57 45.40
CA ASN A 5 4.96 17.13 44.06
C ASN A 5 3.80 16.59 43.22
N SER A 6 2.74 17.38 43.12
CA SER A 6 1.67 17.21 42.14
C SER A 6 2.19 17.72 40.79
N GLN A 7 2.87 16.88 40.02
CA GLN A 7 3.15 17.15 38.61
C GLN A 7 1.93 16.75 37.78
N ASP A 8 1.11 17.75 37.47
CA ASP A 8 0.12 17.68 36.42
C ASP A 8 0.85 17.50 35.08
N ASN A 9 0.88 16.26 34.57
CA ASN A 9 1.49 15.93 33.29
C ASN A 9 0.43 15.99 32.17
N SER A 10 -0.15 17.17 31.95
CA SER A 10 -1.09 17.41 30.84
C SER A 10 -0.40 17.99 29.59
N PHE A 11 0.62 17.30 29.06
CA PHE A 11 1.26 17.66 27.78
C PHE A 11 1.22 16.53 26.74
N ALA A 12 0.37 15.53 26.91
CA ALA A 12 0.00 14.69 25.78
C ALA A 12 -1.00 15.48 24.90
N PRO A 13 -0.74 15.70 23.60
CA PRO A 13 -1.76 16.21 22.70
C PRO A 13 -2.92 15.22 22.76
N ARG A 14 -4.04 15.61 23.38
CA ARG A 14 -5.27 14.80 23.35
C ARG A 14 -5.58 14.56 21.87
N LYS A 15 -5.47 13.31 21.42
CA LYS A 15 -5.77 12.93 20.04
C LYS A 15 -7.22 13.37 19.77
N ARG A 16 -7.39 14.47 19.05
CA ARG A 16 -8.73 14.95 18.68
C ARG A 16 -9.24 14.02 17.59
N ILE A 17 -10.28 13.26 17.91
CA ILE A 17 -10.97 12.41 16.94
C ILE A 17 -11.67 13.32 15.94
N GLN A 18 -11.34 13.16 14.66
CA GLN A 18 -11.91 13.97 13.58
C GLN A 18 -13.30 13.44 13.20
N LYS A 19 -14.17 14.33 12.74
CA LYS A 19 -15.48 13.92 12.19
C LYS A 19 -15.30 13.42 10.77
N CYS A 20 -16.00 12.34 10.41
CA CYS A 20 -16.06 11.84 9.05
C CYS A 20 -16.89 12.80 8.18
N ALA A 21 -16.33 13.26 7.08
CA ALA A 21 -16.98 14.16 6.13
C ALA A 21 -16.72 13.70 4.70
N GLY A 22 -17.77 13.65 3.86
CA GLY A 22 -17.66 13.34 2.43
C GLY A 22 -17.45 11.86 2.07
N ILE A 23 -17.22 10.97 3.04
CA ILE A 23 -17.08 9.52 2.80
C ILE A 23 -18.45 8.85 2.94
N PRO A 24 -18.91 8.07 1.94
CA PRO A 24 -20.17 7.34 2.06
C PRO A 24 -20.10 6.26 3.15
N ARG A 25 -21.20 6.04 3.86
CA ARG A 25 -21.29 5.04 4.95
C ARG A 25 -20.93 3.62 4.53
N SER A 26 -21.12 3.25 3.26
CA SER A 26 -20.75 1.94 2.74
C SER A 26 -19.25 1.65 2.80
N PHE A 27 -18.41 2.69 2.90
CA PHE A 27 -16.95 2.58 3.01
C PHE A 27 -16.46 2.74 4.45
N LEU A 28 -17.36 2.78 5.43
CA LEU A 28 -17.05 2.95 6.84
C LEU A 28 -17.40 1.67 7.62
N VAL A 29 -16.51 1.29 8.53
CA VAL A 29 -16.72 0.19 9.48
C VAL A 29 -16.85 0.79 10.87
N GLU A 30 -17.90 0.40 11.61
CA GLU A 30 -18.07 0.81 13.01
C GLU A 30 -17.01 0.11 13.89
N VAL A 31 -16.44 0.84 14.84
CA VAL A 31 -15.38 0.36 15.74
C VAL A 31 -15.72 0.80 17.16
N ASP A 32 -15.47 -0.03 18.16
CA ASP A 32 -15.72 0.32 19.57
C ASP A 32 -14.56 1.12 20.20
N ASP A 33 -13.32 0.84 19.78
CA ASP A 33 -12.11 1.40 20.37
C ASP A 33 -11.75 2.79 19.79
N PRO A 34 -11.82 3.89 20.58
CA PRO A 34 -11.50 5.23 20.09
C PRO A 34 -10.00 5.51 19.91
N ASP A 35 -9.11 4.66 20.46
CA ASP A 35 -7.65 4.86 20.37
C ASP A 35 -6.99 4.16 19.17
N ARG A 36 -7.76 3.35 18.43
CA ARG A 36 -7.27 2.70 17.21
C ARG A 36 -6.89 3.75 16.16
N LYS A 37 -5.79 3.51 15.43
CA LYS A 37 -5.33 4.43 14.38
C LYS A 37 -6.39 4.53 13.27
N GLY A 38 -6.59 5.74 12.75
CA GLY A 38 -7.55 6.03 11.68
C GLY A 38 -9.01 6.17 12.14
N VAL A 39 -9.30 6.09 13.45
CA VAL A 39 -10.66 6.25 13.94
C VAL A 39 -11.14 7.69 13.78
N MET A 40 -12.33 7.80 13.22
CA MET A 40 -13.11 9.03 13.03
C MET A 40 -14.47 8.88 13.71
N MET A 41 -15.22 9.97 13.81
CA MET A 41 -16.60 9.96 14.33
C MET A 41 -17.60 10.24 13.20
N ASP A 42 -18.60 9.39 13.00
CA ASP A 42 -19.70 9.68 12.07
C ASP A 42 -20.59 10.82 12.62
N SER A 43 -21.40 11.40 11.75
CA SER A 43 -22.49 12.34 12.06
C SER A 43 -23.40 11.88 13.21
N SER A 44 -23.60 10.56 13.37
CA SER A 44 -24.39 9.96 14.45
C SER A 44 -23.65 9.80 15.78
N GLY A 45 -22.36 10.17 15.86
CA GLY A 45 -21.56 10.07 17.08
C GLY A 45 -20.91 8.70 17.32
N LYS A 46 -21.06 7.76 16.38
CA LYS A 46 -20.38 6.46 16.43
C LYS A 46 -18.94 6.57 15.93
N TYR A 47 -18.05 5.78 16.50
CA TYR A 47 -16.67 5.65 16.01
C TYR A 47 -16.65 4.76 14.77
N VAL A 48 -15.95 5.23 13.75
CA VAL A 48 -15.86 4.58 12.45
C VAL A 48 -14.45 4.68 11.90
N ILE A 49 -14.06 3.72 11.07
CA ILE A 49 -12.80 3.75 10.31
C ILE A 49 -13.11 3.45 8.84
N PRO A 50 -12.44 4.11 7.88
CA PRO A 50 -12.54 3.70 6.49
C PRO A 50 -12.07 2.26 6.29
N VAL A 51 -12.77 1.48 5.46
CA VAL A 51 -12.42 0.07 5.16
C VAL A 51 -10.96 -0.04 4.71
N MET A 52 -10.53 0.84 3.80
CA MET A 52 -9.15 0.88 3.28
C MET A 52 -8.10 1.07 4.38
N ASP A 53 -8.40 1.94 5.35
CA ASP A 53 -7.50 2.21 6.48
C ASP A 53 -7.47 1.02 7.44
N ALA A 54 -8.63 0.42 7.73
CA ALA A 54 -8.72 -0.78 8.56
C ALA A 54 -7.88 -1.93 8.01
N GLU A 55 -7.96 -2.18 6.71
CA GLU A 55 -7.16 -3.17 5.99
C GLU A 55 -5.67 -2.82 6.02
N ALA A 56 -5.33 -1.57 5.71
CA ALA A 56 -3.94 -1.11 5.71
C ALA A 56 -3.27 -1.22 7.09
N TYR A 57 -4.02 -1.00 8.18
CA TYR A 57 -3.51 -1.20 9.54
C TYR A 57 -3.47 -2.67 9.96
N ALA A 58 -4.30 -3.54 9.37
CA ALA A 58 -4.23 -4.98 9.60
C ALA A 58 -3.01 -5.60 8.92
N ILE A 59 -2.63 -5.07 7.76
CA ILE A 59 -1.43 -5.50 7.03
C ILE A 59 -0.20 -4.85 7.67
N VAL A 60 0.59 -5.64 8.41
CA VAL A 60 1.89 -5.18 8.92
C VAL A 60 2.79 -4.86 7.73
N LYS A 61 2.96 -3.57 7.42
CA LYS A 61 3.94 -3.09 6.45
C LYS A 61 5.34 -3.38 6.97
N LYS A 62 5.86 -4.58 6.68
CA LYS A 62 7.30 -4.81 6.64
C LYS A 62 7.81 -4.07 5.42
N GLU A 63 8.28 -2.84 5.61
CA GLU A 63 8.99 -2.12 4.56
C GLU A 63 10.19 -2.96 4.17
N LYS A 64 10.15 -3.54 2.97
CA LYS A 64 11.28 -4.24 2.39
C LYS A 64 12.13 -3.16 1.71
N PRO A 65 13.36 -2.89 2.18
CA PRO A 65 14.20 -1.88 1.56
C PRO A 65 14.30 -2.15 0.06
N PRO A 66 14.27 -1.11 -0.80
CA PRO A 66 14.33 -1.28 -2.25
C PRO A 66 15.58 -2.04 -2.73
N PHE A 67 16.63 -2.10 -1.92
CA PHE A 67 17.86 -2.88 -2.17
C PHE A 67 18.09 -4.03 -1.18
N SER A 68 17.08 -4.42 -0.41
CA SER A 68 17.24 -5.59 0.45
C SER A 68 17.41 -6.83 -0.44
N PRO A 69 18.44 -7.66 -0.17
CA PRO A 69 18.56 -8.94 -0.83
C PRO A 69 17.25 -9.69 -0.64
N GLN A 70 16.55 -9.97 -1.73
CA GLN A 70 15.41 -10.86 -1.65
C GLN A 70 15.98 -12.22 -1.24
N HIS A 71 15.82 -12.58 0.03
CA HIS A 71 15.85 -13.98 0.42
C HIS A 71 14.57 -14.61 -0.12
N GLU A 72 14.50 -14.72 -1.44
CA GLU A 72 13.68 -15.73 -2.09
C GLU A 72 14.01 -17.05 -1.37
N PRO A 73 13.03 -17.85 -0.93
CA PRO A 73 13.34 -19.25 -0.70
C PRO A 73 14.02 -19.71 -1.98
N SER A 74 15.22 -20.25 -1.85
CA SER A 74 15.99 -20.82 -2.95
C SER A 74 15.11 -21.89 -3.62
N SER A 75 14.25 -21.44 -4.53
CA SER A 75 13.70 -22.29 -5.56
C SER A 75 14.92 -22.77 -6.31
N PRO A 76 15.10 -24.08 -6.44
CA PRO A 76 16.31 -24.61 -7.01
C PRO A 76 16.43 -23.97 -8.38
N SER A 77 17.60 -23.35 -8.61
CA SER A 77 18.15 -23.06 -9.92
C SER A 77 17.98 -24.31 -10.78
N SER A 78 16.82 -24.41 -11.42
CA SER A 78 16.45 -25.47 -12.33
C SER A 78 16.55 -24.82 -13.68
N SER A 79 17.67 -25.11 -14.32
CA SER A 79 17.92 -24.88 -15.72
C SER A 79 16.76 -25.40 -16.56
N SER A 80 15.80 -24.53 -16.86
CA SER A 80 14.90 -24.64 -18.01
C SER A 80 14.30 -23.26 -18.23
N SER A 81 14.99 -22.45 -19.04
CA SER A 81 14.48 -21.28 -19.75
C SER A 81 13.21 -20.66 -19.16
N ASP A 82 13.34 -19.69 -18.26
CA ASP A 82 12.21 -18.80 -17.99
C ASP A 82 11.77 -18.22 -19.35
N PRO A 83 10.51 -18.44 -19.77
CA PRO A 83 10.09 -18.06 -21.11
C PRO A 83 10.19 -16.54 -21.24
N VAL A 84 10.78 -16.09 -22.36
CA VAL A 84 10.93 -14.67 -22.66
C VAL A 84 9.56 -14.00 -22.51
N PRO A 85 9.44 -12.92 -21.70
CA PRO A 85 8.18 -12.22 -21.53
C PRO A 85 7.62 -11.74 -22.87
N ALA A 86 6.32 -11.93 -23.09
CA ALA A 86 5.65 -11.54 -24.33
C ALA A 86 5.76 -10.03 -24.65
N ALA A 87 6.05 -9.20 -23.64
CA ALA A 87 6.29 -7.77 -23.83
C ALA A 87 7.61 -7.44 -24.55
N LEU A 88 8.57 -8.38 -24.57
CA LEU A 88 9.86 -8.25 -25.25
C LEU A 88 9.85 -8.86 -26.66
N LEU A 89 8.73 -9.47 -27.06
CA LEU A 89 8.57 -10.06 -28.38
C LEU A 89 7.97 -9.04 -29.34
N CYS A 90 8.54 -8.97 -30.54
CA CYS A 90 7.99 -8.20 -31.62
C CYS A 90 6.62 -8.77 -32.02
N ARG A 91 5.60 -7.92 -32.08
CA ARG A 91 4.25 -8.38 -32.45
C ARG A 91 4.13 -8.85 -33.90
N ILE A 92 5.11 -8.53 -34.74
CA ILE A 92 5.15 -8.86 -36.17
C ILE A 92 5.86 -10.21 -36.38
N CYS A 93 7.15 -10.29 -36.05
CA CYS A 93 7.96 -11.50 -36.27
C CYS A 93 7.89 -12.52 -35.13
N LYS A 94 7.31 -12.16 -33.98
CA LYS A 94 7.20 -13.00 -32.76
C LYS A 94 8.53 -13.43 -32.17
N ASP A 95 9.62 -12.78 -32.57
CA ASP A 95 10.96 -12.96 -32.03
C ASP A 95 11.30 -11.82 -31.06
N LEU A 96 12.45 -11.92 -30.38
CA LEU A 96 12.95 -10.87 -29.51
C LEU A 96 13.11 -9.56 -30.28
N LEU A 97 12.62 -8.46 -29.71
CA LEU A 97 12.72 -7.13 -30.32
C LEU A 97 14.20 -6.77 -30.60
N THR A 98 14.48 -6.47 -31.86
CA THR A 98 15.76 -5.92 -32.35
C THR A 98 15.50 -4.54 -32.93
N ASP A 99 16.19 -3.52 -32.42
CA ASP A 99 15.96 -2.11 -32.78
C ASP A 99 14.49 -1.68 -32.62
N ALA A 100 14.04 -1.64 -31.36
CA ALA A 100 12.63 -1.44 -31.05
C ALA A 100 12.17 0.02 -31.27
N VAL A 101 11.24 0.23 -32.20
CA VAL A 101 10.57 1.52 -32.43
C VAL A 101 9.16 1.53 -31.84
N MET A 102 8.73 2.69 -31.35
CA MET A 102 7.41 2.91 -30.75
C MET A 102 6.43 3.42 -31.79
N ILE A 103 5.32 2.70 -31.98
CA ILE A 103 4.25 3.15 -32.86
C ILE A 103 3.43 4.24 -32.14
N PRO A 104 3.35 5.48 -32.67
CA PRO A 104 2.78 6.63 -31.95
C PRO A 104 1.27 6.54 -31.68
N CYS A 105 0.52 5.73 -32.44
CA CYS A 105 -0.93 5.62 -32.27
C CYS A 105 -1.36 4.67 -31.14
N CYS A 106 -0.50 3.73 -30.73
CA CYS A 106 -0.86 2.67 -29.79
C CYS A 106 0.24 2.31 -28.79
N SER A 107 1.37 3.03 -28.83
CA SER A 107 2.53 2.82 -27.95
C SER A 107 2.99 1.36 -27.92
N THR A 108 2.89 0.65 -29.05
CA THR A 108 3.42 -0.70 -29.19
C THR A 108 4.81 -0.66 -29.79
N SER A 109 5.71 -1.50 -29.27
CA SER A 109 7.04 -1.68 -29.83
C SER A 109 7.06 -2.77 -30.93
N SER A 110 7.80 -2.50 -32.01
CA SER A 110 8.12 -3.46 -33.08
C SER A 110 9.57 -3.26 -33.52
N CYS A 111 10.16 -4.24 -34.20
CA CYS A 111 11.48 -4.08 -34.84
C CYS A 111 11.39 -3.02 -35.96
N ASP A 112 12.47 -2.27 -36.19
CA ASP A 112 12.62 -1.27 -37.27
C ASP A 112 13.16 -1.88 -38.59
N GLU A 113 13.14 -3.21 -38.71
CA GLU A 113 13.60 -3.96 -39.90
C GLU A 113 12.47 -4.20 -40.91
#